data_AF-A0A9X4EIU4-F1
#
_entry.id   AF-A0A9X4EIU4-F1
#
_cell.length_a   1.000
_cell.length_b   1.000
_cell.length_c   1.000
_cell.angle_alpha   90.00
_cell.angle_beta   90.00
_cell.angle_gamma   90.00
#
_symmetry.space_group_name_H-M   'P 1'
#
loop_
_entity.id
_entity.type
_entity.pdbx_description
1 polymer ?
#
loop_
_entity_poly.entity_id
_entity_poly.type
_entity_poly.pdbx_seq_one_letter_code
_entity_poly.pdbx_strand_id
1 'polypeptide(L)' 'MTIKSYPDLPDWTFQIAEVSAGVYEVIATGRAGHRVSDKGIDVEDLTNACRERASEIGSLR' A
#
# COMPACT_ATOMS: atom_id res chain seq x y z
N MET A 1 0.63 7.09 12.24
CA MET A 1 0.87 6.86 10.80
C MET A 1 2.23 6.21 10.65
N THR A 2 2.29 5.09 9.94
CA THR A 2 3.50 4.28 9.71
C THR A 2 3.81 4.26 8.22
N ILE A 3 5.08 4.40 7.84
CA ILE A 3 5.53 4.34 6.45
C ILE A 3 6.41 3.11 6.27
N LYS A 4 6.14 2.34 5.21
CA LYS A 4 6.94 1.17 4.80
C LYS A 4 7.36 1.30 3.35
N SER A 5 8.53 0.76 3.05
CA SER A 5 9.04 0.55 1.69
C SER A 5 9.41 -0.93 1.54
N TYR A 6 9.39 -1.40 0.30
CA TYR A 6 9.64 -2.81 -0.02
C TYR A 6 10.71 -2.90 -1.12
N PRO A 7 11.76 -3.74 -0.95
CA PRO A 7 12.84 -3.85 -1.94
C PRO A 7 12.37 -4.32 -3.32
N ASP A 8 11.31 -5.13 -3.37
CA ASP A 8 10.63 -5.62 -4.58
C ASP A 8 9.79 -4.54 -5.27
N LEU A 9 9.45 -3.46 -4.57
CA LEU A 9 8.69 -2.32 -5.09
C LEU A 9 9.40 -1.00 -4.75
N PRO A 10 10.62 -0.76 -5.26
CA PRO A 10 11.46 0.38 -4.85
C PRO A 10 10.88 1.74 -5.30
N ASP A 11 9.95 1.72 -6.25
CA ASP A 11 9.25 2.90 -6.76
C ASP A 11 8.01 3.27 -5.94
N TRP A 12 7.68 2.46 -4.92
CA TRP A 12 6.45 2.57 -4.16
C TRP A 12 6.69 2.87 -2.69
N THR A 13 5.82 3.70 -2.12
CA THR A 13 5.77 3.99 -0.68
C THR A 13 4.41 3.60 -0.12
N PHE A 14 4.41 2.89 1.00
CA PHE A 14 3.19 2.40 1.65
C PHE A 14 2.96 3.16 2.95
N GLN A 15 1.81 3.82 3.06
CA GLN A 15 1.40 4.58 4.22
C GLN A 15 0.28 3.82 4.91
N ILE A 16 0.44 3.56 6.20
CA ILE A 16 -0.53 2.84 7.03
C ILE A 16 -1.02 3.81 8.10
N ALA A 17 -2.33 4.03 8.16
CA ALA A 17 -2.94 4.92 9.13
C ALA A 17 -4.20 4.27 9.72
N GLU A 18 -4.39 4.39 11.02
CA GLU A 18 -5.69 4.12 11.63
C GLU A 18 -6.62 5.30 11.30
N VAL A 19 -7.76 5.00 10.68
CA VAL A 19 -8.73 5.99 10.21
C VAL A 19 -10.05 5.94 10.97
N SER A 20 -10.27 4.89 11.75
CA SER A 20 -11.38 4.74 12.70
C SER A 20 -11.00 3.68 13.74
N ALA A 21 -11.71 3.58 14.87
CA ALA A 21 -11.36 2.68 15.97
C ALA A 21 -11.12 1.24 15.51
N GLY A 22 -9.85 0.84 15.41
CA GLY A 22 -9.42 -0.48 14.93
C GLY A 22 -9.53 -0.71 13.41
N VAL A 23 -9.81 0.32 12.62
CA VAL A 23 -9.86 0.28 11.16
C VAL A 23 -8.69 1.07 10.59
N TYR A 24 -7.89 0.37 9.78
CA TYR A 24 -6.71 0.88 9.14
C TYR A 24 -6.96 1.11 7.65
N GLU A 25 -6.28 2.10 7.10
CA GLU A 25 -6.14 2.31 5.66
C GLU A 25 -4.66 2.16 5.29
N VAL A 26 -4.39 1.40 4.24
CA VAL A 26 -3.08 1.28 3.61
C VAL A 26 -3.16 1.98 2.25
N ILE A 27 -2.24 2.91 2.00
CA ILE A 27 -2.14 3.65 0.74
C ILE A 27 -0.76 3.41 0.16
N ALA A 28 -0.68 2.77 -1.00
CA ALA A 28 0.55 2.64 -1.77
C ALA A 28 0.58 3.69 -2.88
N THR A 29 1.66 4.48 -2.93
CA THR A 29 1.88 5.52 -3.96
C THR A 29 3.15 5.21 -4.73
N GLY A 30 3.04 5.13 -6.07
CA GLY A 30 4.16 4.91 -6.99
C GLY A 30 4.66 6.21 -7.63
N ARG A 31 5.92 6.22 -8.10
CA ARG A 31 6.58 7.39 -8.72
C ARG A 31 5.85 8.01 -9.92
N ALA A 32 5.00 7.26 -10.63
CA ALA A 32 4.24 7.75 -11.79
C ALA A 32 2.86 8.32 -11.42
N GLY A 33 2.60 8.60 -10.14
CA GLY A 33 1.30 9.06 -9.66
C GLY A 33 0.26 7.95 -9.52
N HIS A 34 0.64 6.69 -9.75
CA HIS A 34 -0.22 5.55 -9.44
C HIS A 34 -0.46 5.46 -7.95
N ARG A 35 -1.70 5.17 -7.58
CA ARG A 35 -2.12 5.01 -6.20
C ARG A 35 -3.07 3.83 -6.11
N VAL A 36 -2.80 2.95 -5.15
CA VAL A 36 -3.73 1.90 -4.72
C VAL A 36 -3.93 2.02 -3.23
N SER A 37 -5.13 1.73 -2.76
CA SER A 37 -5.40 1.70 -1.33
C SER A 37 -6.36 0.60 -0.94
N ASP A 38 -6.34 0.26 0.34
CA ASP A 38 -7.25 -0.69 0.96
C ASP A 38 -7.58 -0.27 2.40
N LYS A 39 -8.75 -0.68 2.88
CA LYS A 39 -9.23 -0.34 4.23
C LYS A 39 -9.86 -1.55 4.91
N GLY A 40 -9.49 -1.79 6.17
CA GLY A 40 -9.97 -2.94 6.94
C GLY A 40 -9.34 -3.01 8.33
N ILE A 41 -9.49 -4.16 8.98
CA ILE A 41 -9.02 -4.37 10.37
C ILE A 41 -7.67 -5.08 10.43
N ASP A 42 -7.29 -5.81 9.38
CA ASP A 42 -6.04 -6.56 9.31
C ASP A 42 -5.01 -5.80 8.47
N VAL A 43 -4.03 -5.20 9.13
CA VAL A 43 -3.00 -4.39 8.47
C VAL A 43 -2.14 -5.23 7.51
N GLU A 44 -1.88 -6.50 7.83
CA GLU A 44 -1.02 -7.35 7.01
C GLU A 44 -1.73 -7.72 5.70
N ASP A 45 -2.99 -8.11 5.76
CA ASP A 45 -3.80 -8.41 4.58
C ASP A 45 -3.95 -7.19 3.68
N LEU A 46 -4.28 -6.02 4.25
CA LEU A 46 -4.39 -4.77 3.48
C LEU A 46 -3.08 -4.38 2.80
N THR A 47 -1.96 -4.62 3.50
CA THR A 47 -0.62 -4.36 2.98
C THR A 47 -0.30 -5.29 1.82
N ASN A 48 -0.59 -6.59 1.96
CA ASN A 48 -0.36 -7.58 0.91
C ASN A 48 -1.22 -7.30 -0.33
N ALA A 49 -2.50 -6.99 -0.15
CA ALA A 49 -3.40 -6.61 -1.24
C ALA A 49 -2.94 -5.34 -1.98
N CYS A 50 -2.38 -4.36 -1.26
CA CYS A 50 -1.78 -3.18 -1.90
C CYS A 50 -0.48 -3.52 -2.63
N ARG A 51 0.34 -4.45 -2.10
CA ARG A 51 1.60 -4.88 -2.73
C ARG A 51 1.36 -5.65 -4.02
N GLU A 52 0.40 -6.57 -4.03
CA GLU A 52 0.01 -7.32 -5.23
C GLU A 52 -0.42 -6.37 -6.36
N ARG A 53 -1.36 -5.46 -6.07
CA ARG A 53 -1.82 -4.46 -7.04
C ARG A 53 -0.71 -3.50 -7.50
N ALA A 54 0.17 -3.08 -6.59
CA ALA A 54 1.31 -2.25 -6.94
C ALA A 54 2.32 -2.98 -7.85
N SER A 55 2.52 -4.28 -7.63
CA SER A 55 3.37 -5.14 -8.46
C SER A 55 2.79 -5.33 -9.86
N GLU A 56 1.48 -5.54 -9.98
CA GLU A 56 0.78 -5.62 -11.27
C GLU A 56 0.96 -4.32 -12.07
N ILE A 57 0.80 -3.16 -11.44
CA ILE A 57 1.00 -1.86 -12.09
C ILE A 57 2.47 -1.65 -12.48
N GLY A 58 3.41 -2.02 -11.60
CA GLY A 58 4.85 -1.90 -11.87
C GLY A 58 5.34 -2.83 -12.99
N SER A 59 4.66 -3.96 -13.20
CA SER A 59 4.97 -4.96 -14.23
C SER A 59 4.44 -4.60 -15.63
N LEU A 60 3.59 -3.58 -15.75
CA LEU A 60 3.06 -3.07 -17.02
C LEU A 60 4.02 -2.07 -17.73
N ARG A 61 5.28 -1.98 -17.28
CA ARG A 61 6.31 -1.07 -17.80
C ARG A 61 7.20 -1.71 -18.86
#